data_AF-A0A8S0RU62-F1
#
_entry.id   AF-A0A8S0RU62-F1
#
_cell.length_a   1.000
_cell.length_b   1.000
_cell.length_c   1.000
_cell.angle_alpha   90.00
_cell.angle_beta   90.00
_cell.angle_gamma   90.00
#
_symmetry.space_group_name_H-M   'P 1'
#
loop_
_entity.id
_entity.type
_entity.pdbx_description
1 polymer ?
#
loop_
_entity_poly.entity_id
_entity_poly.type
_entity_poly.pdbx_seq_one_letter_code
_entity_poly.pdbx_strand_id
1 'polypeptide(L)'
;MYKMLTAAALSVMLNRSLIIGQTRGKYPFGDYVSYSNLSFTLKEVKHLWRQHGCLTKYGRHLVMRIDDFQKPARTNVLCSNWREWDQPIIWFQNTTDAVAAQFFLKNIHSEMRKTASNLFGVPENLELRPNVFGELMRVLISPSENVERAVNWALNDGADPDIALHMRMLMNGSVRAVQAALGCIRRAVKNLQLISKPKVVLVSDTPSTVKDIARNLAEFAEVLRFDYERYGNISGEMYKLNNVNFRVKDWGPAPRWVAFVDFFLASRAKHAVISGANRRVGTTYAQLIAALAAANRLEENSSTLPSITFLSSFHSNLLSDGLRFQVGWGHIWNRFAGQLSCHNQRNQCAFTPLLPPAWWDGLWQSPLPRDIRRMEAYGIRLSGFGTFNDDRLNSFCRSRKNVVVTVPLI
;
A
#
# COMPACT_ATOMS: atom_id res chain seq x y z
N MET A 1 3.78 4.28 5.19
CA MET A 1 4.01 2.86 4.87
C MET A 1 4.46 2.65 3.43
N TYR A 2 3.63 2.79 2.38
CA TYR A 2 4.09 2.57 1.00
C TYR A 2 5.46 3.16 0.62
N LYS A 3 5.67 4.47 0.83
CA LYS A 3 6.96 5.11 0.52
C LYS A 3 8.16 4.39 1.14
N MET A 4 8.00 3.93 2.38
CA MET A 4 9.04 3.24 3.15
C MET A 4 9.22 1.80 2.65
N LEU A 5 8.13 1.08 2.41
CA LEU A 5 8.17 -0.30 1.92
C LEU A 5 8.72 -0.36 0.48
N THR A 6 8.41 0.63 -0.36
CA THR A 6 9.01 0.79 -1.68
C THR A 6 10.52 1.04 -1.57
N ALA A 7 10.95 1.93 -0.67
CA ALA A 7 12.38 2.16 -0.44
C ALA A 7 13.10 0.90 0.08
N ALA A 8 12.45 0.12 0.96
CA ALA A 8 12.96 -1.14 1.45
C ALA A 8 13.10 -2.18 0.32
N ALA A 9 12.08 -2.35 -0.51
CA ALA A 9 12.16 -3.23 -1.68
C ALA A 9 13.31 -2.83 -2.62
N LEU A 10 13.47 -1.54 -2.87
CA LEU A 10 14.58 -1.02 -3.68
C LEU A 10 15.95 -1.25 -3.02
N SER A 11 16.03 -1.17 -1.71
CA SER A 11 17.27 -1.43 -0.97
C SER A 11 17.73 -2.89 -1.15
N VAL A 12 16.78 -3.85 -1.11
CA VAL A 12 17.02 -5.26 -1.42
C VAL A 12 17.42 -5.44 -2.88
N MET A 13 16.66 -4.86 -3.81
CA MET A 13 16.89 -4.94 -5.26
C MET A 13 18.28 -4.42 -5.68
N LEU A 14 18.72 -3.33 -5.06
CA LEU A 14 19.98 -2.64 -5.38
C LEU A 14 21.14 -3.08 -4.50
N ASN A 15 20.93 -3.99 -3.55
CA ASN A 15 21.90 -4.37 -2.53
C ASN A 15 22.50 -3.14 -1.82
N ARG A 16 21.62 -2.25 -1.34
CA ARG A 16 21.98 -1.02 -0.62
C ARG A 16 21.31 -1.01 0.73
N SER A 17 21.89 -0.28 1.68
CA SER A 17 21.27 -0.09 3.00
C SER A 17 20.02 0.79 2.91
N LEU A 18 19.00 0.46 3.70
CA LEU A 18 17.80 1.27 3.84
C LEU A 18 18.06 2.45 4.78
N ILE A 19 17.72 3.67 4.34
CA ILE A 19 17.73 4.86 5.19
C ILE A 19 16.29 5.33 5.39
N ILE A 20 15.87 5.47 6.65
CA ILE A 20 14.57 6.05 6.99
C ILE A 20 14.80 7.45 7.56
N GLY A 21 14.26 8.45 6.84
CA GLY A 21 14.35 9.84 7.26
C GLY A 21 13.55 10.10 8.54
N GLN A 22 14.19 10.75 9.51
CA GLN A 22 13.55 11.18 10.76
C GLN A 22 13.09 12.63 10.66
N THR A 23 11.95 12.94 11.28
CA THR A 23 11.48 14.32 11.45
C THR A 23 11.56 14.68 12.92
N ARG A 24 12.30 15.75 13.27
CA ARG A 24 12.54 16.16 14.67
C ARG A 24 13.05 15.00 15.54
N GLY A 25 13.96 14.19 15.00
CA GLY A 25 14.57 13.05 15.70
C GLY A 25 13.69 11.80 15.84
N LYS A 26 12.46 11.81 15.32
CA LYS A 26 11.56 10.64 15.38
C LYS A 26 11.41 9.96 14.03
N TYR A 27 11.35 8.63 14.05
CA TYR A 27 10.93 7.85 12.88
C TYR A 27 9.49 8.21 12.49
N PRO A 28 9.13 8.07 11.20
CA PRO A 28 7.75 8.25 10.77
C PRO A 28 6.82 7.35 11.58
N PHE A 29 5.79 7.91 12.22
CA PHE A 29 4.86 7.12 13.04
C PHE A 29 5.48 6.41 14.24
N GLY A 30 6.70 6.78 14.69
CA GLY A 30 7.39 6.11 15.80
C GLY A 30 6.65 6.15 17.15
N ASP A 31 5.60 6.95 17.27
CA ASP A 31 4.72 6.94 18.45
C ASP A 31 3.70 5.76 18.42
N TYR A 32 3.51 5.12 17.26
CA TYR A 32 2.49 4.08 17.01
C TYR A 32 3.08 2.75 16.50
N VAL A 33 4.28 2.79 15.93
CA VAL A 33 4.99 1.60 15.44
C VAL A 33 6.41 1.60 15.97
N SER A 34 6.90 0.41 16.29
CA SER A 34 8.30 0.14 16.58
C SER A 34 9.00 -0.26 15.28
N TYR A 35 10.23 0.19 15.08
CA TYR A 35 11.05 -0.12 13.92
C TYR A 35 12.12 -1.14 14.27
N SER A 36 12.43 -2.07 13.35
CA SER A 36 13.59 -2.95 13.51
C SER A 36 14.91 -2.19 13.32
N ASN A 37 16.00 -2.80 13.78
CA ASN A 37 17.36 -2.26 13.68
C ASN A 37 18.01 -2.46 12.30
N LEU A 38 17.22 -2.81 11.27
CA LEU A 38 17.69 -3.11 9.91
C LEU A 38 17.80 -1.86 9.01
N SER A 39 17.61 -0.67 9.56
CA SER A 39 17.66 0.59 8.81
C SER A 39 18.55 1.62 9.51
N PHE A 40 19.15 2.50 8.72
CA PHE A 40 19.87 3.65 9.22
C PHE A 40 18.99 4.90 9.24
N THR A 41 19.35 5.83 10.12
CA THR A 41 18.92 7.22 10.04
C THR A 41 19.92 8.03 9.22
N LEU A 42 19.47 9.16 8.65
CA LEU A 42 20.39 10.07 7.97
C LEU A 42 21.45 10.64 8.93
N LYS A 43 21.14 10.76 10.23
CA LYS A 43 22.07 11.23 11.25
C LYS A 43 23.19 10.22 11.48
N GLU A 44 22.87 8.93 11.58
CA GLU A 44 23.84 7.84 11.71
C GLU A 44 24.74 7.77 10.47
N VAL A 45 24.17 7.83 9.27
CA VAL A 45 24.96 7.82 8.03
C VAL A 45 25.94 9.01 8.01
N LYS A 46 25.49 10.22 8.36
CA LYS A 46 26.36 11.40 8.47
C LYS A 46 27.46 11.22 9.51
N HIS A 47 27.15 10.60 10.64
CA HIS A 47 28.12 10.34 11.70
C HIS A 47 29.20 9.35 11.23
N LEU A 48 28.78 8.19 10.71
CA LEU A 48 29.69 7.17 10.17
C LEU A 48 30.57 7.72 9.04
N TRP A 49 30.00 8.56 8.16
CA TRP A 49 30.75 9.19 7.07
C TRP A 49 31.92 10.06 7.58
N ARG A 50 31.71 10.77 8.69
CA ARG A 50 32.76 11.59 9.34
C ARG A 50 33.75 10.71 10.10
N GLN A 51 33.24 9.76 10.88
CA GLN A 51 34.04 8.87 11.70
C GLN A 51 35.06 8.08 10.87
N HIS A 52 34.67 7.64 9.67
CA HIS A 52 35.55 6.91 8.76
C HIS A 52 36.36 7.81 7.81
N GLY A 53 36.30 9.13 7.99
CA GLY A 53 37.05 10.09 7.17
C GLY A 53 36.72 10.01 5.68
N CYS A 54 35.48 9.71 5.30
CA CYS A 54 35.11 9.48 3.89
C CYS A 54 35.53 10.65 2.97
N LEU A 55 35.37 11.89 3.44
CA LEU A 55 35.81 13.08 2.72
C LEU A 55 37.34 13.27 2.80
N THR A 56 37.92 13.25 4.00
CA THR A 56 39.34 13.60 4.22
C THR A 56 40.31 12.52 3.74
N LYS A 57 39.98 11.24 3.92
CA LYS A 57 40.81 10.09 3.55
C LYS A 57 40.58 9.62 2.12
N TYR A 58 39.35 9.71 1.61
CA TYR A 58 38.99 9.14 0.30
C TYR A 58 38.46 10.16 -0.72
N GLY A 59 38.37 11.45 -0.37
CA GLY A 59 37.84 12.49 -1.26
C GLY A 59 36.36 12.32 -1.60
N ARG A 60 35.59 11.54 -0.83
CA ARG A 60 34.19 11.22 -1.14
C ARG A 60 33.23 12.08 -0.32
N HIS A 61 32.55 13.00 -1.01
CA HIS A 61 31.45 13.77 -0.45
C HIS A 61 30.22 12.90 -0.17
N LEU A 62 29.49 13.21 0.90
CA LEU A 62 28.19 12.57 1.13
C LEU A 62 27.14 13.33 0.33
N VAL A 63 26.74 12.77 -0.80
CA VAL A 63 25.74 13.37 -1.69
C VAL A 63 24.52 12.47 -1.83
N MET A 64 23.34 13.08 -1.88
CA MET A 64 22.09 12.39 -2.15
C MET A 64 21.61 12.73 -3.55
N ARG A 65 21.44 11.70 -4.39
CA ARG A 65 20.74 11.81 -5.66
C ARG A 65 19.23 11.82 -5.42
N ILE A 66 18.53 12.75 -6.04
CA ILE A 66 17.06 12.82 -6.05
C ILE A 66 16.56 12.49 -7.45
N ASP A 67 15.70 11.48 -7.54
CA ASP A 67 15.06 11.07 -8.79
C ASP A 67 13.53 11.15 -8.59
N ASP A 68 12.90 12.18 -9.15
CA ASP A 68 11.50 12.55 -8.84
C ASP A 68 10.50 11.94 -9.85
N PHE A 69 9.82 10.88 -9.43
CA PHE A 69 8.82 10.15 -10.22
C PHE A 69 7.62 10.97 -10.67
N GLN A 70 7.36 12.12 -10.06
CA GLN A 70 6.23 12.95 -10.49
C GLN A 70 6.62 13.95 -11.56
N LYS A 71 7.92 14.15 -11.81
CA LYS A 71 8.46 15.12 -12.76
C LYS A 71 9.23 14.36 -13.85
N PRO A 72 8.58 14.01 -14.99
CA PRO A 72 9.21 13.18 -16.02
C PRO A 72 10.58 13.67 -16.46
N ALA A 73 10.80 15.00 -16.54
CA ALA A 73 12.09 15.61 -16.87
C ALA A 73 13.20 15.50 -15.80
N ARG A 74 12.87 15.10 -14.56
CA ARG A 74 13.79 15.00 -13.40
C ARG A 74 13.91 13.58 -12.83
N THR A 75 13.54 12.57 -13.60
CA THR A 75 13.69 11.17 -13.22
C THR A 75 14.30 10.39 -14.37
N ASN A 76 15.25 9.52 -14.04
CA ASN A 76 15.82 8.56 -14.98
C ASN A 76 15.43 7.13 -14.63
N VAL A 77 14.30 6.95 -13.94
CA VAL A 77 13.82 5.62 -13.55
C VAL A 77 13.79 4.67 -14.74
N LEU A 78 13.25 5.07 -15.89
CA LEU A 78 13.15 4.14 -17.03
C LEU A 78 14.46 3.98 -17.80
N CYS A 79 15.31 5.02 -17.84
CA CYS A 79 16.39 5.11 -18.81
C CYS A 79 17.78 4.74 -18.27
N SER A 80 17.99 4.73 -16.95
CA SER A 80 19.31 4.49 -16.36
C SER A 80 19.43 3.11 -15.72
N ASN A 81 20.65 2.57 -15.70
CA ASN A 81 21.01 1.47 -14.82
C ASN A 81 21.29 2.02 -13.42
N TRP A 82 20.39 1.78 -12.46
CA TRP A 82 20.50 2.34 -11.11
C TRP A 82 21.63 1.73 -10.28
N ARG A 83 22.15 0.55 -10.68
CA ARG A 83 23.31 -0.08 -10.03
C ARG A 83 24.61 0.68 -10.29
N GLU A 84 24.69 1.37 -11.42
CA GLU A 84 25.87 2.15 -11.84
C GLU A 84 25.85 3.58 -11.30
N TRP A 85 24.88 3.94 -10.45
CA TRP A 85 24.83 5.29 -9.87
C TRP A 85 25.87 5.45 -8.76
N ASP A 86 26.86 6.30 -9.00
CA ASP A 86 27.96 6.59 -8.07
C ASP A 86 27.52 7.27 -6.77
N GLN A 87 26.33 7.86 -6.75
CA GLN A 87 25.87 8.59 -5.57
C GLN A 87 25.61 7.62 -4.41
N PRO A 88 26.15 7.90 -3.20
CA PRO A 88 26.05 6.99 -2.07
C PRO A 88 24.62 6.85 -1.57
N ILE A 89 23.83 7.93 -1.62
CA ILE A 89 22.41 7.92 -1.25
C ILE A 89 21.56 8.17 -2.50
N ILE A 90 20.57 7.32 -2.70
CA ILE A 90 19.57 7.45 -3.77
C ILE A 90 18.20 7.66 -3.13
N TRP A 91 17.52 8.72 -3.52
CA TRP A 91 16.14 8.99 -3.15
C TRP A 91 15.24 9.01 -4.39
N PHE A 92 14.50 7.92 -4.57
CA PHE A 92 13.39 7.86 -5.50
C PHE A 92 12.18 8.60 -4.89
N GLN A 93 12.08 9.89 -5.20
CA GLN A 93 11.06 10.76 -4.63
C GLN A 93 9.70 10.49 -5.27
N ASN A 94 8.63 10.64 -4.49
CA ASN A 94 7.24 10.51 -4.92
C ASN A 94 6.80 9.12 -5.43
N THR A 95 7.50 8.05 -5.04
CA THR A 95 7.03 6.66 -5.16
C THR A 95 6.00 6.33 -4.08
N THR A 96 4.82 6.97 -4.16
CA THR A 96 3.89 7.07 -3.02
C THR A 96 2.97 5.87 -2.80
N ASP A 97 2.96 4.91 -3.71
CA ASP A 97 2.00 3.83 -3.78
C ASP A 97 2.55 2.63 -4.56
N ALA A 98 1.83 1.52 -4.51
CA ALA A 98 2.22 0.29 -5.19
C ALA A 98 2.40 0.45 -6.70
N VAL A 99 1.53 1.23 -7.35
CA VAL A 99 1.56 1.46 -8.80
C VAL A 99 2.82 2.23 -9.20
N ALA A 100 3.19 3.26 -8.44
CA ALA A 100 4.43 3.99 -8.67
C ALA A 100 5.65 3.08 -8.49
N ALA A 101 5.62 2.12 -7.57
CA ALA A 101 6.69 1.12 -7.45
C ALA A 101 6.73 0.15 -8.65
N GLN A 102 5.61 -0.14 -9.31
CA GLN A 102 5.63 -0.98 -10.51
C GLN A 102 6.41 -0.33 -11.66
N PHE A 103 6.69 0.99 -11.62
CA PHE A 103 7.54 1.65 -12.62
C PHE A 103 8.92 1.01 -12.80
N PHE A 104 9.41 0.35 -11.74
CA PHE A 104 10.69 -0.34 -11.79
C PHE A 104 10.71 -1.54 -12.76
N LEU A 105 9.54 -2.11 -13.07
CA LEU A 105 9.41 -3.27 -13.97
C LEU A 105 9.68 -2.94 -15.45
N LYS A 106 9.76 -1.67 -15.85
CA LYS A 106 9.90 -1.29 -17.27
C LYS A 106 11.10 -0.38 -17.54
N ASN A 107 12.14 -0.54 -16.74
CA ASN A 107 13.44 0.03 -17.07
C ASN A 107 13.94 -0.52 -18.43
N ILE A 108 14.65 0.27 -19.24
CA ILE A 108 15.20 -0.19 -20.54
C ILE A 108 16.28 -1.26 -20.39
N HIS A 109 16.96 -1.30 -19.25
CA HIS A 109 18.00 -2.28 -18.93
C HIS A 109 17.35 -3.58 -18.43
N SER A 110 17.60 -4.68 -19.13
CA SER A 110 17.01 -5.99 -18.84
C SER A 110 17.31 -6.49 -17.42
N GLU A 111 18.53 -6.28 -16.93
CA GLU A 111 18.93 -6.66 -15.57
C GLU A 111 18.12 -5.95 -14.49
N MET A 112 17.76 -4.68 -14.71
CA MET A 112 16.92 -3.93 -13.78
C MET A 112 15.49 -4.48 -13.78
N ARG A 113 14.93 -4.77 -14.97
CA ARG A 113 13.61 -5.39 -15.07
C ARG A 113 13.57 -6.76 -14.41
N LYS A 114 14.58 -7.60 -14.63
CA LYS A 114 14.68 -8.93 -14.02
C LYS A 114 14.71 -8.84 -12.50
N THR A 115 15.53 -7.95 -11.95
CA THR A 115 15.62 -7.77 -10.49
C THR A 115 14.33 -7.19 -9.91
N ALA A 116 13.69 -6.24 -10.59
CA ALA A 116 12.40 -5.72 -10.19
C ALA A 116 11.30 -6.81 -10.24
N SER A 117 11.34 -7.69 -11.25
CA SER A 117 10.37 -8.78 -11.42
C SER A 117 10.46 -9.82 -10.29
N ASN A 118 11.66 -10.06 -9.75
CA ASN A 118 11.82 -10.94 -8.58
C ASN A 118 11.08 -10.41 -7.35
N LEU A 119 10.93 -9.09 -7.20
CA LEU A 119 10.29 -8.47 -6.04
C LEU A 119 8.84 -8.07 -6.28
N PHE A 120 8.47 -7.71 -7.51
CA PHE A 120 7.13 -7.20 -7.82
C PHE A 120 6.31 -8.15 -8.70
N GLY A 121 6.89 -9.29 -9.09
CA GLY A 121 6.29 -10.24 -10.01
C GLY A 121 6.45 -9.83 -11.46
N VAL A 122 6.22 -10.79 -12.36
CA VAL A 122 6.15 -10.52 -13.80
C VAL A 122 4.81 -9.88 -14.15
N PRO A 123 4.80 -8.84 -15.00
CA PRO A 123 3.58 -8.16 -15.41
C PRO A 123 2.50 -9.10 -15.94
N GLU A 124 2.89 -10.07 -16.77
CA GLU A 124 2.00 -10.96 -17.52
C GLU A 124 1.26 -11.97 -16.63
N ASN A 125 1.73 -12.20 -15.40
CA ASN A 125 1.15 -13.18 -14.49
C ASN A 125 0.74 -12.52 -13.16
N LEU A 126 -0.44 -11.92 -13.17
CA LEU A 126 -0.99 -11.18 -12.02
C LEU A 126 -1.26 -12.05 -10.79
N GLU A 127 -1.55 -13.34 -11.01
CA GLU A 127 -1.89 -14.28 -9.94
C GLU A 127 -0.66 -14.74 -9.14
N LEU A 128 0.53 -14.67 -9.74
CA LEU A 128 1.79 -15.09 -9.11
C LEU A 128 2.59 -13.94 -8.50
N ARG A 129 1.95 -12.78 -8.27
CA ARG A 129 2.66 -11.61 -7.71
C ARG A 129 3.03 -11.84 -6.24
N PRO A 130 4.30 -11.60 -5.85
CA PRO A 130 4.75 -11.82 -4.49
C PRO A 130 4.18 -10.78 -3.50
N ASN A 131 4.03 -11.18 -2.25
CA ASN A 131 3.60 -10.33 -1.14
C ASN A 131 4.75 -9.47 -0.57
N VAL A 132 5.51 -8.79 -1.43
CA VAL A 132 6.74 -8.08 -1.03
C VAL A 132 6.49 -7.03 0.06
N PHE A 133 5.37 -6.31 0.00
CA PHE A 133 5.06 -5.29 1.01
C PHE A 133 4.61 -5.88 2.34
N GLY A 134 3.95 -7.05 2.34
CA GLY A 134 3.63 -7.75 3.57
C GLY A 134 4.89 -8.23 4.28
N GLU A 135 5.77 -8.93 3.56
CA GLU A 135 7.02 -9.46 4.11
C GLU A 135 7.93 -8.36 4.64
N LEU A 136 8.14 -7.29 3.87
CA LEU A 136 8.94 -6.17 4.31
C LEU A 136 8.32 -5.45 5.51
N MET A 137 6.99 -5.35 5.57
CA MET A 137 6.32 -4.72 6.70
C MET A 137 6.50 -5.54 7.98
N ARG A 138 6.30 -6.86 7.89
CA ARG A 138 6.49 -7.80 9.01
C ARG A 138 7.91 -7.71 9.59
N VAL A 139 8.92 -7.55 8.73
CA VAL A 139 10.34 -7.45 9.14
C VAL A 139 10.72 -6.06 9.67
N LEU A 140 10.12 -4.99 9.14
CA LEU A 140 10.55 -3.62 9.43
C LEU A 140 9.80 -2.97 10.58
N ILE A 141 8.53 -3.31 10.78
CA ILE A 141 7.69 -2.65 11.77
C ILE A 141 6.87 -3.64 12.58
N SER A 142 6.67 -3.30 13.84
CA SER A 142 5.71 -3.93 14.74
C SER A 142 4.86 -2.85 15.41
N PRO A 143 3.68 -3.18 15.97
CA PRO A 143 2.94 -2.24 16.80
C PRO A 143 3.80 -1.77 17.97
N SER A 144 3.67 -0.49 18.36
CA SER A 144 4.24 -0.04 19.64
C SER A 144 3.50 -0.70 20.81
N GLU A 145 4.10 -0.74 22.00
CA GLU A 145 3.52 -1.40 23.17
C GLU A 145 2.08 -0.93 23.47
N ASN A 146 1.82 0.38 23.39
CA ASN A 146 0.49 0.94 23.62
C ASN A 146 -0.52 0.54 22.54
N VAL A 147 -0.08 0.46 21.28
CA VAL A 147 -0.93 0.01 20.17
C VAL A 147 -1.23 -1.48 20.32
N GLU A 148 -0.23 -2.29 20.65
CA GLU A 148 -0.38 -3.73 20.89
C GLU A 148 -1.34 -4.00 22.06
N ARG A 149 -1.22 -3.24 23.16
CA ARG A 149 -2.14 -3.32 24.30
C ARG A 149 -3.59 -3.01 23.90
N ALA A 150 -3.80 -1.98 23.08
CA ALA A 150 -5.12 -1.62 22.58
C ALA A 150 -5.69 -2.67 21.60
N VAL A 151 -4.85 -3.29 20.77
CA VAL A 151 -5.24 -4.42 19.90
C VAL A 151 -5.69 -5.61 20.74
N ASN A 152 -4.90 -6.00 21.74
CA ASN A 152 -5.22 -7.13 22.62
C ASN A 152 -6.46 -6.86 23.47
N TRP A 153 -6.64 -5.62 23.94
CA TRP A 153 -7.89 -5.21 24.60
C TRP A 153 -9.10 -5.33 23.68
N ALA A 154 -8.97 -4.92 22.41
CA ALA A 154 -10.06 -5.01 21.45
C ALA A 154 -10.49 -6.46 21.21
N LEU A 155 -9.52 -7.38 21.18
CA LEU A 155 -9.76 -8.83 21.06
C LEU A 155 -10.39 -9.44 22.33
N ASN A 156 -10.18 -8.80 23.49
CA ASN A 156 -10.65 -9.24 24.80
C ASN A 156 -10.25 -10.71 25.09
N ASP A 157 -8.97 -11.01 24.89
CA ASP A 157 -8.37 -12.36 24.97
C ASP A 157 -9.04 -13.42 24.08
N GLY A 158 -9.87 -12.98 23.13
CA GLY A 158 -10.55 -13.84 22.18
C GLY A 158 -9.67 -14.20 20.97
N ALA A 159 -10.14 -15.18 20.21
CA ALA A 159 -9.48 -15.57 18.96
C ALA A 159 -9.47 -14.43 17.92
N ASP A 160 -8.46 -14.47 17.06
CA ASP A 160 -8.31 -13.58 15.92
C ASP A 160 -9.55 -13.59 14.99
N PRO A 161 -9.82 -12.48 14.28
CA PRO A 161 -10.95 -12.41 13.37
C PRO A 161 -10.76 -13.34 12.16
N ASP A 162 -11.85 -13.89 11.64
CA ASP A 162 -11.84 -14.71 10.42
C ASP A 162 -11.71 -13.82 9.18
N ILE A 163 -12.39 -12.67 9.19
CA ILE A 163 -12.47 -11.73 8.07
C ILE A 163 -12.26 -10.30 8.58
N ALA A 164 -11.50 -9.49 7.85
CA ALA A 164 -11.48 -8.04 8.03
C ALA A 164 -12.29 -7.33 6.96
N LEU A 165 -13.17 -6.42 7.38
CA LEU A 165 -13.84 -5.47 6.50
C LEU A 165 -13.32 -4.06 6.78
N HIS A 166 -12.69 -3.46 5.78
CA HIS A 166 -12.33 -2.05 5.80
C HIS A 166 -13.23 -1.25 4.86
N MET A 167 -13.96 -0.29 5.42
CA MET A 167 -14.88 0.61 4.71
C MET A 167 -14.28 2.01 4.58
N ARG A 168 -14.06 2.46 3.36
CA ARG A 168 -13.62 3.84 3.06
C ARG A 168 -14.78 4.68 2.54
N MET A 169 -15.39 5.41 3.43
CA MET A 169 -16.67 6.07 3.18
C MET A 169 -16.55 7.58 3.04
N LEU A 170 -15.44 8.20 3.47
CA LEU A 170 -15.19 9.64 3.31
C LEU A 170 -16.35 10.49 3.86
N MET A 171 -16.87 10.11 5.04
CA MET A 171 -18.02 10.74 5.71
C MET A 171 -19.36 10.59 4.97
N ASN A 172 -19.48 9.64 4.04
CA ASN A 172 -20.71 9.41 3.27
C ASN A 172 -21.44 8.13 3.70
N GLY A 173 -22.76 8.19 3.90
CA GLY A 173 -23.62 7.04 4.24
C GLY A 173 -24.14 6.27 3.03
N SER A 174 -23.26 5.86 2.11
CA SER A 174 -23.70 5.19 0.87
C SER A 174 -24.25 3.78 1.12
N VAL A 175 -25.57 3.64 1.06
CA VAL A 175 -26.29 2.36 1.23
C VAL A 175 -25.82 1.31 0.21
N ARG A 176 -25.52 1.73 -1.02
CA ARG A 176 -25.04 0.82 -2.08
C ARG A 176 -23.68 0.21 -1.75
N ALA A 177 -22.76 1.01 -1.21
CA ALA A 177 -21.45 0.52 -0.79
C ALA A 177 -21.57 -0.46 0.39
N VAL A 178 -22.48 -0.18 1.33
CA VAL A 178 -22.81 -1.07 2.44
C VAL A 178 -23.34 -2.42 1.94
N GLN A 179 -24.34 -2.40 1.05
CA GLN A 179 -24.93 -3.62 0.50
C GLN A 179 -23.91 -4.46 -0.29
N ALA A 180 -23.05 -3.80 -1.07
CA ALA A 180 -21.98 -4.49 -1.78
C ALA A 180 -21.00 -5.15 -0.80
N ALA A 181 -20.62 -4.48 0.29
CA ALA A 181 -19.71 -5.03 1.30
C ALA A 181 -20.31 -6.26 2.00
N LEU A 182 -21.58 -6.17 2.43
CA LEU A 182 -22.30 -7.27 3.04
C LEU A 182 -22.41 -8.48 2.09
N GLY A 183 -22.74 -8.24 0.82
CA GLY A 183 -22.79 -9.30 -0.19
C GLY A 183 -21.42 -9.96 -0.41
N CYS A 184 -20.35 -9.18 -0.39
CA CYS A 184 -18.99 -9.69 -0.53
C CYS A 184 -18.55 -10.55 0.68
N ILE A 185 -18.92 -10.15 1.90
CA ILE A 185 -18.68 -10.97 3.11
C ILE A 185 -19.43 -12.29 3.01
N ARG A 186 -20.73 -12.27 2.67
CA ARG A 186 -21.52 -13.51 2.52
C ARG A 186 -20.90 -14.46 1.48
N ARG A 187 -20.41 -13.90 0.36
CA ARG A 187 -19.68 -14.67 -0.65
C ARG A 187 -18.37 -15.25 -0.10
N ALA A 188 -17.59 -14.46 0.63
CA ALA A 188 -16.34 -14.92 1.24
C ALA A 188 -16.59 -16.05 2.24
N VAL A 189 -17.57 -15.89 3.14
CA VAL A 189 -17.98 -16.91 4.13
C VAL A 189 -18.38 -18.21 3.43
N LYS A 190 -19.21 -18.14 2.38
CA LYS A 190 -19.62 -19.31 1.60
C LYS A 190 -18.42 -20.00 0.93
N ASN A 191 -17.52 -19.23 0.33
CA ASN A 191 -16.34 -19.78 -0.36
C ASN A 191 -15.35 -20.43 0.61
N LEU A 192 -15.19 -19.85 1.80
CA LEU A 192 -14.32 -20.35 2.87
C LEU A 192 -14.93 -21.53 3.62
N GLN A 193 -16.20 -21.90 3.34
CA GLN A 193 -16.93 -22.98 4.00
C GLN A 193 -16.91 -22.85 5.54
N LEU A 194 -16.95 -21.61 6.07
CA LEU A 194 -16.96 -21.38 7.51
C LEU A 194 -18.26 -21.93 8.10
N ILE A 195 -18.14 -22.95 8.95
CA ILE A 195 -19.27 -23.67 9.54
C ILE A 195 -19.84 -22.90 10.74
N SER A 196 -18.98 -22.24 11.50
CA SER A 196 -19.37 -21.38 12.63
C SER A 196 -19.66 -19.95 12.18
N LYS A 197 -20.38 -19.20 13.03
CA LYS A 197 -20.60 -17.77 12.85
C LYS A 197 -19.23 -17.07 12.77
N PRO A 198 -18.87 -16.43 11.64
CA PRO A 198 -17.54 -15.86 11.45
C PRO A 198 -17.35 -14.61 12.30
N LYS A 199 -16.15 -14.43 12.86
CA LYS A 199 -15.74 -13.19 13.50
C LYS A 199 -15.25 -12.20 12.45
N VAL A 200 -15.93 -11.06 12.33
CA VAL A 200 -15.63 -10.01 11.35
C VAL A 200 -15.16 -8.76 12.08
N VAL A 201 -13.90 -8.36 11.85
CA VAL A 201 -13.42 -7.05 12.31
C VAL A 201 -13.85 -5.96 11.33
N LEU A 202 -14.46 -4.91 11.86
CA LEU A 202 -14.99 -3.79 11.08
C LEU A 202 -14.18 -2.51 11.34
N VAL A 203 -13.54 -2.01 10.29
CA VAL A 203 -12.78 -0.74 10.30
C VAL A 203 -13.43 0.24 9.33
N SER A 204 -13.57 1.51 9.72
CA SER A 204 -14.12 2.55 8.86
C SER A 204 -13.66 3.93 9.27
N ASP A 205 -13.48 4.82 8.29
CA ASP A 205 -13.27 6.26 8.53
C ASP A 205 -14.57 7.02 8.84
N THR A 206 -15.74 6.35 8.79
CA THR A 206 -17.05 6.99 8.92
C THR A 206 -17.88 6.31 10.01
N PRO A 207 -18.03 6.91 11.21
CA PRO A 207 -18.71 6.30 12.35
C PRO A 207 -20.18 5.94 12.12
N SER A 208 -20.93 6.75 11.36
CA SER A 208 -22.33 6.45 11.05
C SER A 208 -22.47 5.15 10.28
N THR A 209 -21.61 4.93 9.27
CA THR A 209 -21.59 3.68 8.50
C THR A 209 -21.23 2.46 9.34
N VAL A 210 -20.37 2.62 10.37
CA VAL A 210 -20.03 1.51 11.29
C VAL A 210 -21.28 1.00 11.99
N LYS A 211 -22.13 1.90 12.51
CA LYS A 211 -23.37 1.51 13.19
C LYS A 211 -24.32 0.75 12.26
N ASP A 212 -24.46 1.24 11.02
CA ASP A 212 -25.36 0.63 10.04
C ASP A 212 -24.86 -0.76 9.61
N ILE A 213 -23.59 -0.90 9.25
CA ILE A 213 -23.01 -2.19 8.85
C ILE A 213 -22.98 -3.18 10.02
N ALA A 214 -22.59 -2.74 11.21
CA ALA A 214 -22.46 -3.64 12.36
C ALA A 214 -23.79 -4.34 12.69
N ARG A 215 -24.92 -3.62 12.61
CA ARG A 215 -26.26 -4.21 12.81
C ARG A 215 -26.55 -5.30 11.79
N ASN A 216 -26.33 -5.03 10.50
CA ASN A 216 -26.56 -6.00 9.44
C ASN A 216 -25.61 -7.21 9.50
N LEU A 217 -24.36 -6.99 9.93
CA LEU A 217 -23.40 -8.08 10.11
C LEU A 217 -23.76 -8.96 11.30
N ALA A 218 -24.26 -8.38 12.40
CA ALA A 218 -24.62 -9.12 13.60
C ALA A 218 -25.64 -10.24 13.35
N GLU A 219 -26.46 -10.11 12.29
CA GLU A 219 -27.41 -11.14 11.84
C GLU A 219 -26.71 -12.48 11.50
N PHE A 220 -25.48 -12.45 10.98
CA PHE A 220 -24.80 -13.65 10.48
C PHE A 220 -23.31 -13.74 10.82
N ALA A 221 -22.74 -12.76 11.51
CA ALA A 221 -21.33 -12.69 11.92
C ALA A 221 -21.19 -12.08 13.33
N GLU A 222 -20.15 -12.45 14.07
CA GLU A 222 -19.74 -11.74 15.28
C GLU A 222 -18.96 -10.49 14.86
N VAL A 223 -19.37 -9.30 15.32
CA VAL A 223 -18.74 -8.05 14.91
C VAL A 223 -17.74 -7.59 15.95
N LEU A 224 -16.47 -7.60 15.56
CA LEU A 224 -15.37 -7.04 16.33
C LEU A 224 -15.09 -5.61 15.87
N ARG A 225 -14.99 -4.66 16.80
CA ARG A 225 -14.58 -3.27 16.51
C ARG A 225 -13.75 -2.73 17.64
N PHE A 226 -12.79 -1.88 17.33
CA PHE A 226 -12.09 -1.12 18.35
C PHE A 226 -12.93 0.09 18.77
N ASP A 227 -13.29 0.16 20.05
CA ASP A 227 -13.98 1.30 20.65
C ASP A 227 -12.97 2.17 21.42
N TYR A 228 -12.39 3.15 20.73
CA TYR A 228 -11.32 3.97 21.29
C TYR A 228 -11.80 4.86 22.45
N GLU A 229 -13.08 5.24 22.49
CA GLU A 229 -13.65 6.04 23.57
C GLU A 229 -13.75 5.20 24.85
N ARG A 230 -14.28 3.98 24.71
CA ARG A 230 -14.34 3.03 25.83
C ARG A 230 -12.95 2.62 26.31
N TYR A 231 -12.02 2.34 25.39
CA TYR A 231 -10.64 2.02 25.75
C TYR A 231 -9.98 3.18 26.51
N GLY A 232 -10.08 4.40 25.99
CA GLY A 232 -9.47 5.59 26.61
C GLY A 232 -10.01 5.89 28.01
N ASN A 233 -11.30 5.64 28.25
CA ASN A 233 -11.91 5.79 29.57
C ASN A 233 -11.38 4.76 30.58
N ILE A 234 -11.11 3.53 30.13
CA ILE A 234 -10.63 2.44 31.00
C ILE A 234 -9.12 2.54 31.24
N SER A 235 -8.35 2.84 30.19
CA SER A 235 -6.88 2.83 30.25
C SER A 235 -6.30 4.08 30.92
N GLY A 236 -7.09 5.14 31.11
CA GLY A 236 -6.60 6.44 31.58
C GLY A 236 -5.64 7.12 30.59
N GLU A 237 -5.41 6.54 29.40
CA GLU A 237 -4.48 7.04 28.39
C GLU A 237 -5.08 8.14 27.50
N MET A 238 -6.29 8.62 27.81
CA MET A 238 -7.06 9.57 27.01
C MET A 238 -6.33 10.90 26.69
N TYR A 239 -5.18 11.17 27.33
CA TYR A 239 -4.56 12.50 27.36
C TYR A 239 -3.12 12.63 26.84
N LYS A 240 -2.45 11.60 26.32
CA LYS A 240 -1.01 11.74 25.91
C LYS A 240 -0.71 11.75 24.41
N LEU A 241 -1.70 11.54 23.54
CA LEU A 241 -1.49 11.55 22.09
C LEU A 241 -2.31 12.68 21.46
N ASN A 242 -1.66 13.84 21.25
CA ASN A 242 -2.25 15.09 20.77
C ASN A 242 -3.39 14.87 19.76
N ASN A 243 -4.58 15.33 20.15
CA ASN A 243 -5.78 15.42 19.34
C ASN A 243 -5.63 16.59 18.35
N VAL A 244 -4.83 16.42 17.32
CA VAL A 244 -4.77 17.38 16.22
C VAL A 244 -5.94 17.04 15.28
N ASN A 245 -6.79 18.03 14.98
CA ASN A 245 -7.85 17.98 13.96
C ASN A 245 -7.26 17.81 12.54
N PHE A 246 -6.45 16.78 12.34
CA PHE A 246 -5.70 16.54 11.12
C PHE A 246 -6.55 15.70 10.17
N ARG A 247 -7.03 16.35 9.11
CA ARG A 247 -7.69 15.69 7.97
C ARG A 247 -8.88 14.80 8.36
N VAL A 248 -9.79 15.32 9.20
CA VAL A 248 -11.04 14.62 9.56
C VAL A 248 -11.82 14.14 8.33
N LYS A 249 -11.82 14.93 7.24
CA LYS A 249 -12.43 14.53 5.94
C LYS A 249 -11.78 13.29 5.30
N ASP A 250 -10.49 13.06 5.53
CA ASP A 250 -9.75 11.94 4.97
C ASP A 250 -9.49 10.81 5.97
N TRP A 251 -9.69 10.95 7.27
CA TRP A 251 -9.33 9.89 8.23
C TRP A 251 -10.46 9.58 9.21
N GLY A 252 -11.56 10.31 9.11
CA GLY A 252 -12.61 10.28 10.13
C GLY A 252 -12.25 11.16 11.33
N PRO A 253 -13.17 11.28 12.28
CA PRO A 253 -12.99 12.10 13.48
C PRO A 253 -12.09 11.44 14.54
N ALA A 254 -11.79 10.15 14.39
CA ALA A 254 -10.99 9.42 15.38
C ALA A 254 -9.53 9.93 15.41
N PRO A 255 -8.88 9.95 16.58
CA PRO A 255 -7.47 10.27 16.70
C PRO A 255 -6.60 9.36 15.83
N ARG A 256 -5.47 9.87 15.34
CA ARG A 256 -4.62 9.14 14.37
C ARG A 256 -4.13 7.77 14.86
N TRP A 257 -3.90 7.60 16.15
CA TRP A 257 -3.43 6.34 16.73
C TRP A 257 -4.46 5.21 16.61
N VAL A 258 -5.76 5.54 16.57
CA VAL A 258 -6.85 4.58 16.36
C VAL A 258 -6.69 3.88 15.02
N ALA A 259 -6.28 4.62 13.98
CA ALA A 259 -6.01 4.04 12.67
C ALA A 259 -4.82 3.06 12.66
N PHE A 260 -3.94 3.07 13.67
CA PHE A 260 -2.89 2.05 13.83
C PHE A 260 -3.41 0.82 14.57
N VAL A 261 -4.23 1.01 15.61
CA VAL A 261 -4.91 -0.11 16.30
C VAL A 261 -5.80 -0.87 15.32
N ASP A 262 -6.67 -0.16 14.59
CA ASP A 262 -7.52 -0.75 13.56
C ASP A 262 -6.70 -1.49 12.49
N PHE A 263 -5.53 -0.94 12.11
CA PHE A 263 -4.67 -1.54 11.10
C PHE A 263 -4.13 -2.89 11.57
N PHE A 264 -3.53 -2.92 12.76
CA PHE A 264 -2.94 -4.13 13.32
C PHE A 264 -4.00 -5.16 13.71
N LEU A 265 -5.13 -4.72 14.29
CA LEU A 265 -6.26 -5.58 14.61
C LEU A 265 -6.84 -6.24 13.34
N ALA A 266 -7.06 -5.45 12.27
CA ALA A 266 -7.52 -5.98 11.00
C ALA A 266 -6.50 -6.89 10.31
N SER A 267 -5.20 -6.64 10.52
CA SER A 267 -4.13 -7.49 9.97
C SER A 267 -4.02 -8.86 10.64
N ARG A 268 -4.77 -9.12 11.70
CA ARG A 268 -4.92 -10.47 12.29
C ARG A 268 -6.00 -11.32 11.61
N ALA A 269 -6.64 -10.82 10.56
CA ALA A 269 -7.65 -11.61 9.84
C ALA A 269 -7.05 -12.93 9.31
N LYS A 270 -7.74 -14.04 9.56
CA LYS A 270 -7.25 -15.39 9.19
C LYS A 270 -7.45 -15.75 7.72
N HIS A 271 -8.56 -15.33 7.12
CA HIS A 271 -8.99 -15.90 5.84
C HIS A 271 -9.19 -14.87 4.74
N ALA A 272 -9.80 -13.73 5.05
CA ALA A 272 -10.08 -12.73 4.03
C ALA A 272 -9.99 -11.29 4.54
N VAL A 273 -9.58 -10.41 3.64
CA VAL A 273 -9.67 -8.96 3.83
C VAL A 273 -10.53 -8.39 2.72
N ILE A 274 -11.52 -7.59 3.06
CA ILE A 274 -12.47 -6.99 2.13
C ILE A 274 -12.32 -5.48 2.21
N SER A 275 -12.07 -4.85 1.07
CA SER A 275 -12.09 -3.39 0.93
C SER A 275 -13.42 -2.96 0.32
N GLY A 276 -14.25 -2.26 1.10
CA GLY A 276 -15.43 -1.54 0.61
C GLY A 276 -15.18 -0.04 0.53
N ALA A 277 -15.80 0.66 -0.41
CA ALA A 277 -15.77 2.12 -0.42
C ALA A 277 -16.94 2.74 -1.20
N ASN A 278 -17.23 4.01 -0.89
CA ASN A 278 -18.26 4.78 -1.60
C ASN A 278 -17.80 5.25 -3.00
N ARG A 279 -16.53 5.69 -3.11
CA ARG A 279 -15.97 6.27 -4.35
C ARG A 279 -14.64 5.66 -4.78
N ARG A 280 -14.25 4.53 -4.17
CA ARG A 280 -12.96 3.87 -4.39
C ARG A 280 -13.14 2.38 -4.52
N VAL A 281 -12.52 1.78 -5.52
CA VAL A 281 -12.33 0.33 -5.52
C VAL A 281 -10.96 0.14 -4.86
N GLY A 282 -10.87 -0.69 -3.84
CA GLY A 282 -9.63 -0.96 -3.08
C GLY A 282 -8.96 0.27 -2.45
N THR A 283 -8.63 0.19 -1.17
CA THR A 283 -7.79 1.22 -0.54
C THR A 283 -6.38 0.74 -0.30
N THR A 284 -5.42 1.65 -0.38
CA THR A 284 -4.04 1.41 0.04
C THR A 284 -3.97 0.91 1.48
N TYR A 285 -4.87 1.36 2.35
CA TYR A 285 -4.95 0.91 3.73
C TYR A 285 -5.37 -0.57 3.83
N ALA A 286 -6.49 -0.94 3.20
CA ALA A 286 -6.95 -2.33 3.16
C ALA A 286 -5.96 -3.28 2.45
N GLN A 287 -5.27 -2.81 1.41
CA GLN A 287 -4.25 -3.59 0.74
C GLN A 287 -3.07 -3.89 1.67
N LEU A 288 -2.60 -2.90 2.43
CA LEU A 288 -1.53 -3.11 3.41
C LEU A 288 -1.98 -4.02 4.57
N ILE A 289 -3.25 -3.94 4.99
CA ILE A 289 -3.82 -4.90 5.95
C ILE A 289 -3.74 -6.31 5.38
N ALA A 290 -4.22 -6.52 4.15
CA ALA A 290 -4.22 -7.83 3.51
C ALA A 290 -2.80 -8.37 3.31
N ALA A 291 -1.87 -7.50 2.91
CA ALA A 291 -0.48 -7.86 2.72
C ALA A 291 0.18 -8.29 4.05
N LEU A 292 0.01 -7.53 5.13
CA LEU A 292 0.55 -7.90 6.44
C LEU A 292 -0.11 -9.16 6.99
N ALA A 293 -1.43 -9.29 6.88
CA ALA A 293 -2.15 -10.47 7.31
C ALA A 293 -1.64 -11.73 6.61
N ALA A 294 -1.41 -11.65 5.29
CA ALA A 294 -0.89 -12.77 4.51
C ALA A 294 0.55 -13.14 4.94
N ALA A 295 1.38 -12.15 5.27
CA ALA A 295 2.75 -12.36 5.74
C ALA A 295 2.80 -13.03 7.11
N ASN A 296 1.92 -12.65 8.03
CA ASN A 296 1.86 -13.24 9.38
C ASN A 296 1.47 -14.72 9.35
N ARG A 297 0.70 -15.17 8.35
CA ARG A 297 0.30 -16.59 8.23
C ARG A 297 1.41 -17.51 7.77
N LEU A 298 2.41 -17.00 7.04
CA LEU A 298 3.54 -17.82 6.57
C LEU A 298 4.43 -18.33 7.72
N GLU A 299 4.37 -17.69 8.88
CA GLU A 299 5.12 -18.07 10.09
C GLU A 299 4.40 -19.18 10.88
N GLU A 300 3.08 -19.33 10.72
CA GLU A 300 2.27 -20.40 11.31
C GLU A 300 2.41 -21.71 10.50
N ASN A 301 3.59 -22.35 10.54
CA ASN A 301 3.98 -23.69 10.04
C ASN A 301 2.87 -24.61 9.47
N SER A 302 2.19 -24.22 8.41
CA SER A 302 1.16 -25.03 7.77
C SER A 302 1.11 -24.67 6.28
N SER A 303 1.87 -25.41 5.50
CA SER A 303 1.79 -25.48 4.03
C SER A 303 0.40 -25.94 3.52
N THR A 304 -0.58 -26.10 4.41
CA THR A 304 -1.93 -26.60 4.17
C THR A 304 -3.02 -25.54 4.37
N LEU A 305 -2.74 -24.38 4.96
CA LEU A 305 -3.73 -23.31 5.09
C LEU A 305 -3.80 -22.46 3.80
N PRO A 306 -4.99 -22.18 3.26
CA PRO A 306 -5.14 -21.30 2.11
C PRO A 306 -4.56 -19.91 2.41
N SER A 307 -3.85 -19.33 1.44
CA SER A 307 -3.41 -17.94 1.51
C SER A 307 -4.60 -17.01 1.77
N ILE A 308 -4.39 -15.92 2.51
CA ILE A 308 -5.42 -14.90 2.69
C ILE A 308 -5.93 -14.39 1.34
N THR A 309 -7.25 -14.31 1.22
CA THR A 309 -7.92 -13.74 0.05
C THR A 309 -8.18 -12.26 0.26
N PHE A 310 -7.65 -11.41 -0.63
CA PHE A 310 -8.01 -10.00 -0.65
C PHE A 310 -9.11 -9.75 -1.68
N LEU A 311 -10.17 -9.06 -1.26
CA LEU A 311 -11.37 -8.82 -2.05
C LEU A 311 -11.70 -7.34 -2.08
N SER A 312 -12.15 -6.87 -3.25
CA SER A 312 -12.67 -5.51 -3.43
C SER A 312 -14.17 -5.57 -3.64
N SER A 313 -14.89 -4.87 -2.78
CA SER A 313 -16.34 -4.73 -2.85
C SER A 313 -16.73 -3.37 -3.40
N PHE A 314 -17.60 -3.38 -4.42
CA PHE A 314 -18.09 -2.17 -5.04
C PHE A 314 -19.41 -2.36 -5.78
N HIS A 315 -20.14 -1.26 -5.95
CA HIS A 315 -21.32 -1.21 -6.80
C HIS A 315 -20.91 -0.92 -8.26
N SER A 316 -21.65 -1.42 -9.25
CA SER A 316 -21.34 -1.26 -10.68
C SER A 316 -21.20 0.20 -11.11
N ASN A 317 -22.08 1.09 -10.63
CA ASN A 317 -21.95 2.54 -10.86
C ASN A 317 -20.62 3.14 -10.41
N LEU A 318 -19.90 2.50 -9.47
CA LEU A 318 -18.59 2.97 -9.09
C LEU A 318 -17.58 2.82 -10.24
N LEU A 319 -17.72 1.75 -11.04
CA LEU A 319 -16.90 1.53 -12.22
C LEU A 319 -17.23 2.54 -13.33
N SER A 320 -18.51 2.86 -13.57
CA SER A 320 -18.89 3.84 -14.59
C SER A 320 -18.57 5.28 -14.20
N ASP A 321 -18.87 5.67 -12.96
CA ASP A 321 -18.87 7.07 -12.54
C ASP A 321 -17.77 7.42 -11.57
N GLY A 322 -17.37 6.50 -10.70
CA GLY A 322 -16.44 6.79 -9.61
C GLY A 322 -14.98 6.76 -10.03
N LEU A 323 -14.61 5.85 -10.93
CA LEU A 323 -13.24 5.68 -11.37
C LEU A 323 -12.76 6.91 -12.16
N ARG A 324 -13.53 7.41 -13.14
CA ARG A 324 -13.17 8.63 -13.93
C ARG A 324 -12.71 9.84 -13.11
N PHE A 325 -13.18 9.96 -11.86
CA PHE A 325 -12.84 11.08 -10.96
C PHE A 325 -11.71 10.77 -9.96
N GLN A 326 -11.11 9.58 -9.98
CA GLN A 326 -9.97 9.27 -9.14
C GLN A 326 -8.68 9.90 -9.69
N VAL A 327 -7.94 10.58 -8.82
CA VAL A 327 -6.73 11.36 -9.16
C VAL A 327 -5.57 10.91 -8.29
N GLY A 328 -4.47 10.44 -8.90
CA GLY A 328 -3.27 10.00 -8.19
C GLY A 328 -2.72 8.67 -8.70
N TRP A 329 -1.40 8.45 -8.53
CA TRP A 329 -0.70 7.24 -9.00
C TRP A 329 -1.24 5.97 -8.33
N GLY A 330 -1.59 6.06 -7.05
CA GLY A 330 -1.97 4.92 -6.20
C GLY A 330 -3.43 4.50 -6.21
N HIS A 331 -4.24 5.05 -7.12
CA HIS A 331 -5.61 4.57 -7.30
C HIS A 331 -5.60 3.39 -8.25
N ILE A 332 -5.14 2.28 -7.68
CA ILE A 332 -4.98 0.94 -8.25
C ILE A 332 -6.14 0.54 -9.16
N TRP A 333 -7.34 0.98 -8.81
CA TRP A 333 -8.57 0.47 -9.38
C TRP A 333 -9.35 1.48 -10.20
N ASN A 334 -8.82 2.68 -10.43
CA ASN A 334 -9.34 3.58 -11.48
C ASN A 334 -9.39 2.87 -12.86
N ARG A 335 -8.71 1.73 -12.98
CA ARG A 335 -8.33 1.10 -14.22
C ARG A 335 -9.00 -0.25 -14.48
N PHE A 336 -9.91 -0.68 -13.59
CA PHE A 336 -10.90 -1.72 -13.87
C PHE A 336 -12.23 -1.14 -14.40
N ALA A 337 -12.31 0.18 -14.59
CA ALA A 337 -13.38 0.86 -15.34
C ALA A 337 -13.19 0.65 -16.85
N GLY A 338 -13.39 -0.57 -17.28
CA GLY A 338 -13.65 -0.91 -18.67
C GLY A 338 -14.78 -1.94 -18.72
N GLN A 339 -14.99 -2.55 -19.88
CA GLN A 339 -15.93 -3.66 -20.15
C GLN A 339 -15.80 -4.89 -19.21
N LEU A 340 -14.96 -4.82 -18.17
CA LEU A 340 -14.72 -5.84 -17.15
C LEU A 340 -15.70 -5.79 -15.98
N SER A 341 -16.56 -4.76 -15.86
CA SER A 341 -17.71 -4.87 -14.97
C SER A 341 -18.59 -6.00 -15.49
N CYS A 342 -18.92 -6.99 -14.66
CA CYS A 342 -19.95 -7.95 -15.03
C CYS A 342 -21.25 -7.15 -15.24
N HIS A 343 -21.64 -6.91 -16.50
CA HIS A 343 -22.72 -5.99 -16.87
C HIS A 343 -24.04 -6.29 -16.14
N ASN A 344 -24.25 -7.57 -15.77
CA ASN A 344 -25.44 -8.05 -15.08
C ASN A 344 -25.32 -8.11 -13.54
N GLN A 345 -24.19 -7.70 -12.95
CA GLN A 345 -23.97 -7.73 -11.49
C GLN A 345 -23.89 -6.30 -10.91
N ARG A 346 -24.94 -5.91 -10.18
CA ARG A 346 -25.02 -4.60 -9.50
C ARG A 346 -24.00 -4.45 -8.37
N ASN A 347 -23.82 -5.49 -7.57
CA ASN A 347 -22.84 -5.55 -6.49
C ASN A 347 -21.76 -6.56 -6.88
N GLN A 348 -20.51 -6.13 -6.81
CA GLN A 348 -19.37 -6.95 -7.20
C GLN A 348 -18.46 -7.18 -6.00
N CYS A 349 -17.86 -8.37 -5.98
CA CYS A 349 -16.90 -8.82 -5.00
C CYS A 349 -15.78 -9.51 -5.77
N ALA A 350 -14.73 -8.76 -6.05
CA ALA A 350 -13.67 -9.16 -6.98
C ALA A 350 -12.41 -9.58 -6.23
N PHE A 351 -11.78 -10.67 -6.68
CA PHE A 351 -10.44 -11.03 -6.24
C PHE A 351 -9.46 -9.90 -6.55
N THR A 352 -8.59 -9.60 -5.61
CA THR A 352 -7.75 -8.42 -5.59
C THR A 352 -6.35 -8.86 -5.20
N PRO A 353 -5.32 -8.66 -6.05
CA PRO A 353 -3.96 -9.07 -5.69
C PRO A 353 -3.41 -8.21 -4.55
N LEU A 354 -2.61 -8.82 -3.67
CA LEU A 354 -1.93 -8.12 -2.56
C LEU A 354 -0.97 -7.06 -3.06
N LEU A 355 -0.32 -7.32 -4.20
CA LEU A 355 0.45 -6.34 -4.95
C LEU A 355 -0.25 -6.02 -6.27
N PRO A 356 -0.79 -4.81 -6.43
CA PRO A 356 -1.63 -4.46 -7.56
C PRO A 356 -0.85 -4.26 -8.86
N PRO A 357 -1.50 -4.56 -10.00
CA PRO A 357 -0.97 -4.21 -11.31
C PRO A 357 -0.91 -2.70 -11.53
N ALA A 358 -0.03 -2.29 -12.44
CA ALA A 358 -0.03 -0.98 -13.06
C ALA A 358 -0.66 -0.98 -14.46
N TRP A 359 -0.88 0.22 -15.00
CA TRP A 359 -1.57 0.49 -16.27
C TRP A 359 -0.92 -0.13 -17.51
N TRP A 360 0.32 -0.59 -17.39
CA TRP A 360 1.14 -1.17 -18.44
C TRP A 360 1.47 -2.66 -18.19
N ASP A 361 0.80 -3.29 -17.22
CA ASP A 361 1.10 -4.66 -16.80
C ASP A 361 0.27 -5.72 -17.53
N GLY A 362 -0.43 -5.34 -18.61
CA GLY A 362 -1.10 -6.29 -19.49
C GLY A 362 -2.03 -5.61 -20.48
N LEU A 363 -2.59 -6.42 -21.38
CA LEU A 363 -3.57 -6.02 -22.41
C LEU A 363 -4.92 -5.55 -21.84
N TRP A 364 -5.08 -5.59 -20.51
CA TRP A 364 -6.39 -5.64 -19.86
C TRP A 364 -6.97 -4.29 -19.46
N GLN A 365 -6.38 -3.16 -19.84
CA GLN A 365 -6.86 -1.86 -19.36
C GLN A 365 -6.73 -0.76 -20.42
N SER A 366 -7.79 0.04 -20.59
CA SER A 366 -7.75 1.29 -21.34
C SER A 366 -7.38 2.43 -20.39
N PRO A 367 -6.17 3.00 -20.48
CA PRO A 367 -5.76 4.08 -19.61
C PRO A 367 -6.55 5.35 -19.93
N LEU A 368 -6.89 6.11 -18.89
CA LEU A 368 -7.54 7.41 -19.07
C LEU A 368 -6.62 8.36 -19.85
N PRO A 369 -7.16 9.33 -20.62
CA PRO A 369 -6.35 10.29 -21.41
C PRO A 369 -5.30 11.05 -20.60
N ARG A 370 -5.52 11.25 -19.30
CA ARG A 370 -4.53 11.83 -18.39
C ARG A 370 -3.34 10.89 -18.17
N ASP A 371 -3.62 9.61 -17.96
CA ASP A 371 -2.60 8.59 -17.69
C ASP A 371 -1.75 8.43 -18.94
N ILE A 372 -2.34 8.08 -20.10
CA ILE A 372 -2.19 8.84 -21.37
C ILE A 372 -0.93 9.69 -21.56
N ARG A 373 -1.22 10.99 -21.57
CA ARG A 373 -0.27 12.09 -21.66
C ARG A 373 0.90 11.97 -20.68
N ARG A 374 0.68 11.38 -19.51
CA ARG A 374 1.74 11.21 -18.52
C ARG A 374 2.75 10.17 -18.97
N MET A 375 2.32 9.05 -19.55
CA MET A 375 3.23 8.03 -20.11
C MET A 375 4.01 8.60 -21.29
N GLU A 376 3.37 9.41 -22.11
CA GLU A 376 4.01 10.05 -23.26
C GLU A 376 5.15 10.97 -22.79
N ALA A 377 4.99 11.64 -21.65
CA ALA A 377 6.06 12.42 -21.02
C ALA A 377 7.25 11.55 -20.52
N TYR A 378 7.04 10.24 -20.37
CA TYR A 378 8.06 9.22 -20.09
C TYR A 378 8.60 8.53 -21.35
N GLY A 379 8.20 8.98 -22.55
CA GLY A 379 8.59 8.36 -23.82
C GLY A 379 7.78 7.14 -24.21
N ILE A 380 6.74 6.81 -23.43
CA ILE A 380 5.89 5.65 -23.64
C ILE A 380 4.65 6.08 -24.41
N ARG A 381 4.47 5.56 -25.62
CA ARG A 381 3.23 5.71 -26.39
C ARG A 381 2.55 4.36 -26.49
N LEU A 382 1.35 4.28 -25.93
CA LEU A 382 0.54 3.07 -25.98
C LEU A 382 -0.16 2.92 -27.34
N SER A 383 -0.35 1.66 -27.75
CA SER A 383 -1.26 1.25 -28.80
C SER A 383 -2.71 1.29 -28.30
N GLY A 384 -3.67 1.11 -29.22
CA GLY A 384 -5.08 0.94 -28.86
C GLY A 384 -5.38 -0.28 -27.97
N PHE A 385 -4.42 -1.22 -27.86
CA PHE A 385 -4.50 -2.42 -27.03
C PHE A 385 -3.67 -2.31 -25.73
N GLY A 386 -3.15 -1.12 -25.41
CA GLY A 386 -2.35 -0.91 -24.19
C GLY A 386 -0.92 -1.45 -24.24
N THR A 387 -0.43 -1.90 -25.40
CA THR A 387 0.97 -2.29 -25.61
C THR A 387 1.84 -1.08 -25.94
N PHE A 388 3.16 -1.15 -25.75
CA PHE A 388 4.09 -0.10 -26.18
C PHE A 388 5.27 -0.68 -26.97
N ASN A 389 5.95 0.19 -27.73
CA ASN A 389 7.10 -0.18 -28.54
C ASN A 389 8.40 0.11 -27.75
N ASP A 390 9.17 -0.95 -27.47
CA ASP A 390 10.45 -0.87 -26.75
C ASP A 390 11.51 -0.06 -27.52
N ASP A 391 11.59 -0.18 -28.84
CA ASP A 391 12.54 0.60 -29.66
C ASP A 391 12.31 2.11 -29.54
N ARG A 392 11.05 2.50 -29.42
CA ARG A 392 10.69 3.90 -29.21
C ARG A 392 11.08 4.40 -27.82
N LEU A 393 10.87 3.58 -26.78
CA LEU A 393 11.34 3.90 -25.43
C LEU A 393 12.87 3.99 -25.40
N ASN A 394 13.56 3.08 -26.08
CA ASN A 394 15.01 3.11 -26.25
C ASN A 394 15.47 4.38 -26.96
N SER A 395 14.83 4.75 -28.07
CA SER A 395 15.13 6.00 -28.79
C SER A 395 14.91 7.22 -27.92
N PHE A 396 13.83 7.26 -27.13
CA PHE A 396 13.56 8.35 -26.18
C PHE A 396 14.66 8.42 -25.11
N CYS A 397 15.04 7.28 -24.52
CA CYS A 397 16.08 7.25 -23.50
C CYS A 397 17.46 7.65 -24.05
N ARG A 398 17.76 7.36 -25.32
CA ARG A 398 19.01 7.78 -25.99
C ARG A 398 19.03 9.28 -26.33
N SER A 399 17.91 9.86 -26.75
CA SER A 399 17.84 11.28 -27.13
C SER A 399 17.71 12.21 -25.93
N ARG A 400 17.31 11.66 -24.78
CA ARG A 400 17.09 12.42 -23.57
C ARG A 400 18.40 12.80 -22.87
N LYS A 401 18.50 14.08 -22.48
CA LYS A 401 19.60 14.55 -21.62
C LYS A 401 19.56 13.86 -20.25
N ASN A 402 20.69 13.33 -19.82
CA ASN A 402 20.85 12.79 -18.47
C ASN A 402 20.77 13.93 -17.44
N VAL A 403 19.70 13.95 -16.64
CA VAL A 403 19.50 14.97 -15.60
C VAL A 403 19.76 14.32 -14.25
N VAL A 404 20.82 14.74 -13.56
CA VAL A 404 21.13 14.26 -12.21
C VAL A 404 20.94 15.42 -11.24
N VAL A 405 19.96 15.29 -10.34
CA VAL A 405 19.75 16.25 -9.25
C VAL A 405 20.41 15.69 -8.01
N THR A 406 21.32 16.44 -7.41
CA THR A 406 22.01 16.05 -6.18
C THR A 406 21.87 17.11 -5.10
N VAL A 407 21.95 16.68 -3.85
CA VAL A 407 22.01 17.56 -2.68
C VAL A 407 23.23 17.16 -1.85
N PRO A 408 24.18 18.08 -1.59
CA PRO A 408 25.31 17.82 -0.71
C PRO A 408 24.82 17.75 0.75
N LEU A 409 25.34 16.79 1.49
CA LEU A 409 24.98 16.56 2.89
C LEU A 409 26.14 16.74 3.86
N ILE A 410 27.38 16.49 3.38
CA ILE A 410 28.69 16.73 4.01
C ILE A 410 29.70 17.07 2.93
#